data_AF-A0A970W4A5-F1
#
_entry.id   AF-A0A970W4A5-F1
#
_cell.length_a   1.000
_cell.length_b   1.000
_cell.length_c   1.000
_cell.angle_alpha   90.00
_cell.angle_beta   90.00
_cell.angle_gamma   90.00
#
_symmetry.space_group_name_H-M   'P 1'
#
loop_
_entity.id
_entity.type
_entity.pdbx_description
1 polymer ?
#
loop_
_entity_poly.entity_id
_entity_poly.type
_entity_poly.pdbx_seq_one_letter_code
_entity_poly.pdbx_strand_id
1 'polypeptide(L)'
;MPYTIVENDAGKWCVYKKGEDGGPEGETLGCHDTQEEAQDQIAAIETNEAEKAAAPEPEQEQPPEQEPPKVIVTLPSAVIQVREGRVLSARNRQLIADAVKQSKEAVLALQKLLEETEPEEREEVVRSLQTVRAVSEDEDTVTVAGYGLVWGGRDLYKTFFTPKTDLWLDKLGTRHVVLYDHGFDHALRKEVVGESAEEKPNKVGLWVAAQLYKHNEYLAGLQELMKQGALGWSSGAVGHLAEI
;
A
#
# COMPACT_ATOMS: atom_id res chain seq x y z
N MET A 1 69.18 5.28 26.41
CA MET A 1 68.60 5.77 27.67
C MET A 1 68.58 7.30 27.62
N PRO A 2 67.42 7.90 27.28
CA PRO A 2 67.24 9.35 27.18
C PRO A 2 67.03 10.03 28.54
N TYR A 3 67.30 9.31 29.64
CA TYR A 3 67.16 9.78 31.02
C TYR A 3 68.47 9.61 31.79
N THR A 4 68.64 10.42 32.83
CA THR A 4 69.78 10.38 33.76
C THR A 4 69.29 10.54 35.19
N ILE A 5 70.07 10.03 36.16
CA ILE A 5 69.75 10.10 37.59
C ILE A 5 70.81 10.96 38.27
N VAL A 6 70.38 11.95 39.06
CA VAL A 6 71.26 12.83 39.82
C VAL A 6 70.78 12.89 41.27
N GLU A 7 71.70 12.72 42.22
CA GLU A 7 71.42 12.89 43.65
C GLU A 7 71.37 14.38 44.00
N ASN A 8 70.34 14.80 44.74
CA ASN A 8 70.19 16.18 45.17
C ASN A 8 70.80 16.43 46.56
N ASP A 9 70.87 17.70 46.97
CA ASP A 9 71.45 18.12 48.26
C ASP A 9 70.72 17.55 49.50
N ALA A 10 69.54 16.96 49.32
CA ALA A 10 68.76 16.29 50.38
C ALA A 10 68.96 14.76 50.40
N GLY A 11 69.89 14.22 49.60
CA GLY A 11 70.21 12.79 49.52
C GLY A 11 69.14 11.96 48.79
N LYS A 12 68.33 12.58 47.93
CA LYS A 12 67.32 11.90 47.11
C LYS A 12 67.81 11.76 45.67
N TRP A 13 67.45 10.65 45.03
CA TRP A 13 67.84 10.31 43.66
C TRP A 13 66.75 10.73 42.69
N CYS A 14 67.03 11.75 41.89
CA CYS A 14 66.05 12.37 40.99
C CYS A 14 66.30 11.99 39.53
N VAL A 15 65.24 11.65 38.80
CA VAL A 15 65.26 11.27 37.39
C VAL A 15 65.01 12.50 36.51
N TYR A 16 65.88 12.72 35.54
CA TYR A 16 65.78 13.82 34.57
C TYR A 16 65.85 13.30 33.15
N LYS A 17 65.39 14.11 32.18
CA LYS A 17 65.77 13.91 30.79
C LYS A 17 67.26 14.18 30.63
N LYS A 18 67.91 13.42 29.75
CA LYS A 18 69.32 13.58 29.44
C LYS A 18 69.48 14.60 28.31
N GLY A 19 70.17 15.70 28.61
CA GLY A 19 70.51 16.72 27.61
C GLY A 19 71.61 16.27 26.66
N GLU A 20 71.90 17.09 25.65
CA GLU A 20 72.91 16.81 24.61
C GLU A 20 74.33 16.62 25.19
N ASP A 21 74.63 17.26 26.31
CA ASP A 21 75.90 17.13 27.06
C ASP A 21 75.95 15.91 27.99
N GLY A 22 74.84 15.19 28.09
CA GLY A 22 74.66 14.04 28.97
C GLY A 22 74.29 14.37 30.41
N GLY A 23 74.09 15.65 30.74
CA GLY A 23 73.62 16.13 32.03
C GLY A 23 72.08 16.12 32.17
N PRO A 24 71.55 16.44 33.37
CA PRO A 24 70.12 16.58 33.58
C PRO A 24 69.57 17.82 32.86
N GLU A 25 68.52 17.64 32.07
CA GLU A 25 67.82 18.69 31.34
C GLU A 25 66.37 18.82 31.82
N GLY A 26 65.95 20.05 32.13
CA GLY A 26 64.58 20.37 32.52
C GLY A 26 64.24 20.03 33.98
N GLU A 27 62.94 19.93 34.26
CA GLU A 27 62.42 19.59 35.59
C GLU A 27 62.55 18.09 35.88
N THR A 28 62.68 17.75 37.17
CA THR A 28 62.72 16.36 37.62
C THR A 28 61.41 15.64 37.30
N LEU A 29 61.51 14.43 36.78
CA LEU A 29 60.38 13.53 36.52
C LEU A 29 59.94 12.78 37.78
N GLY A 30 60.75 12.82 38.84
CA GLY A 30 60.49 12.15 40.11
C GLY A 30 61.77 11.98 40.91
N CYS A 31 61.66 12.04 42.24
CA CYS A 31 62.77 11.82 43.15
C CYS A 31 62.43 10.70 44.13
N HIS A 32 63.40 9.81 44.36
CA HIS A 32 63.26 8.63 45.18
C HIS A 32 64.30 8.58 46.28
N ASP A 33 64.07 7.70 47.23
CA ASP A 33 64.92 7.56 48.41
C ASP A 33 66.19 6.77 48.07
N THR A 34 66.13 5.93 47.03
CA THR A 34 67.26 5.12 46.56
C THR A 34 67.48 5.24 45.05
N GLN A 35 68.71 4.97 44.61
CA GLN A 35 69.06 4.97 43.19
C GLN A 35 68.35 3.85 42.41
N GLU A 36 68.07 2.72 43.07
CA GLU A 36 67.37 1.57 42.48
C GLU A 36 65.92 1.92 42.13
N GLU A 37 65.19 2.59 43.02
CA GLU A 37 63.83 3.08 42.76
C GLU A 37 63.79 4.11 41.61
N ALA A 38 64.82 4.96 41.50
CA ALA A 38 64.95 5.88 40.38
C ALA A 38 65.25 5.15 39.04
N GLN A 39 65.99 4.03 39.08
CA GLN A 39 66.20 3.17 37.91
C GLN A 39 64.91 2.45 37.51
N ASP A 40 64.13 1.97 38.47
CA ASP A 40 62.82 1.36 38.22
C ASP A 40 61.85 2.36 37.59
N GLN A 41 61.87 3.63 38.01
CA GLN A 41 61.11 4.68 37.34
C GLN A 41 61.54 4.83 35.87
N ILE A 42 62.85 4.84 35.57
CA ILE A 42 63.33 4.93 34.18
C ILE A 42 62.86 3.72 33.37
N ALA A 43 62.97 2.51 33.91
CA ALA A 43 62.53 1.29 33.23
C ALA A 43 61.02 1.31 32.94
N ALA A 44 60.22 1.81 33.89
CA ALA A 44 58.77 1.97 33.70
C ALA A 44 58.43 3.03 32.64
N ILE A 45 59.17 4.14 32.60
CA ILE A 45 59.00 5.18 31.56
C ILE A 45 59.38 4.60 30.19
N GLU A 46 60.54 3.96 30.06
CA GLU A 46 61.00 3.39 28.79
C GLU A 46 60.06 2.27 28.29
N THR A 47 59.50 1.46 29.20
CA THR A 47 58.49 0.45 28.83
C THR A 47 57.21 1.11 28.31
N ASN A 48 56.70 2.14 29.01
CA ASN A 48 55.52 2.88 28.56
C ASN A 48 55.76 3.65 27.24
N GLU A 49 56.96 4.20 27.03
CA GLU A 49 57.31 4.87 25.79
C GLU A 49 57.46 3.89 24.63
N ALA A 50 58.02 2.70 24.88
CA ALA A 50 58.09 1.63 23.89
C ALA A 50 56.69 1.10 23.53
N GLU A 51 55.80 0.95 24.51
CA GLU A 51 54.39 0.60 24.27
C GLU A 51 53.65 1.68 23.48
N LYS A 52 53.90 2.97 23.77
CA LYS A 52 53.35 4.09 22.99
C LYS A 52 53.92 4.16 21.57
N ALA A 53 55.20 3.85 21.37
CA ALA A 53 55.82 3.80 20.05
C ALA A 53 55.37 2.56 19.23
N ALA A 54 54.92 1.51 19.91
CA ALA A 54 54.35 0.30 19.31
C ALA A 54 52.81 0.35 19.17
N ALA A 55 52.15 1.42 19.63
CA ALA A 55 50.72 1.61 19.42
C ALA A 55 50.45 1.89 17.93
N PRO A 56 49.48 1.20 17.29
CA PRO A 56 49.09 1.51 15.92
C PRO A 56 48.54 2.95 15.84
N GLU A 57 48.76 3.62 14.69
CA GLU A 57 48.23 4.96 14.40
C GLU A 57 46.74 5.10 14.75
N PRO A 58 46.27 6.30 15.14
CA PRO A 58 44.92 6.47 15.65
C PRO A 58 43.87 6.05 14.62
N GLU A 59 42.98 5.14 15.03
CA GLU A 59 41.78 4.78 14.27
C GLU A 59 41.01 6.06 13.91
N GLN A 60 40.75 6.24 12.62
CA GLN A 60 39.73 7.16 12.14
C GLN A 60 38.44 6.86 12.93
N GLU A 61 37.79 7.89 13.50
CA GLU A 61 36.46 7.75 14.11
C GLU A 61 35.56 6.93 13.18
N GLN A 62 35.21 5.71 13.59
CA GLN A 62 34.22 4.94 12.87
C GLN A 62 32.91 5.74 12.91
N PRO A 63 32.27 6.01 11.76
CA PRO A 63 30.95 6.61 11.75
C PRO A 63 30.00 5.76 12.59
N PRO A 64 28.94 6.35 13.18
CA PRO A 64 28.01 5.61 14.03
C PRO A 64 27.59 4.33 13.31
N GLU A 65 27.80 3.19 13.95
CA GLU A 65 27.50 1.87 13.42
C GLU A 65 26.06 1.89 12.90
N GLN A 66 25.91 1.95 11.57
CA GLN A 66 24.60 2.02 10.95
C GLN A 66 23.88 0.73 11.34
N GLU A 67 22.73 0.84 12.01
CA GLU A 67 21.88 -0.32 12.26
C GLU A 67 21.73 -1.08 10.92
N PRO A 68 21.96 -2.40 10.90
CA PRO A 68 21.88 -3.17 9.66
C PRO A 68 20.51 -2.90 9.03
N PRO A 69 20.43 -2.70 7.71
CA PRO A 69 19.20 -2.20 7.14
C PRO A 69 18.07 -3.21 7.44
N LYS A 70 16.87 -2.69 7.69
CA LYS A 70 15.73 -3.55 8.06
C LYS A 70 14.88 -3.75 6.80
N VAL A 71 14.71 -4.99 6.40
CA VAL A 71 13.77 -5.36 5.35
C VAL A 71 12.35 -5.23 5.94
N ILE A 72 11.57 -4.33 5.36
CA ILE A 72 10.18 -4.10 5.76
C ILE A 72 9.29 -5.02 4.94
N VAL A 73 8.56 -5.91 5.62
CA VAL A 73 7.49 -6.70 5.01
C VAL A 73 6.16 -6.12 5.48
N THR A 74 5.41 -5.56 4.54
CA THR A 74 4.10 -4.98 4.81
C THR A 74 3.02 -6.01 4.52
N LEU A 75 2.25 -6.37 5.55
CA LEU A 75 1.03 -7.18 5.46
C LEU A 75 -0.18 -6.25 5.67
N PRO A 76 -1.39 -6.65 5.23
CA PRO A 76 -2.60 -5.84 5.36
C PRO A 76 -2.92 -5.37 6.79
N SER A 77 -2.47 -6.12 7.80
CA SER A 77 -2.74 -5.87 9.23
C SER A 77 -1.48 -5.78 10.10
N ALA A 78 -0.28 -5.84 9.52
CA ALA A 78 0.97 -5.77 10.29
C ALA A 78 2.16 -5.31 9.44
N VAL A 79 3.11 -4.63 10.08
CA VAL A 79 4.43 -4.34 9.51
C VAL A 79 5.45 -5.21 10.25
N ILE A 80 6.12 -6.11 9.52
CA ILE A 80 7.15 -6.97 10.08
C ILE A 80 8.52 -6.41 9.65
N GLN A 81 9.33 -6.02 10.63
CA GLN A 81 10.72 -5.63 10.39
C GLN A 81 11.63 -6.87 10.51
N VAL A 82 12.30 -7.21 9.42
CA VAL A 82 13.27 -8.30 9.37
C VAL A 82 14.66 -7.68 9.26
N ARG A 83 15.60 -8.08 10.11
CA ARG A 83 17.00 -7.65 9.97
C ARG A 83 17.56 -8.15 8.64
N GLU A 84 18.21 -7.28 7.87
CA GLU A 84 18.91 -7.69 6.66
C GLU A 84 19.99 -8.74 6.97
N GLY A 85 20.14 -9.71 6.08
CA GLY A 85 21.01 -10.87 6.29
C GLY A 85 20.46 -11.95 7.24
N ARG A 86 19.26 -11.80 7.81
CA ARG A 86 18.66 -12.85 8.67
C ARG A 86 18.37 -14.12 7.88
N VAL A 87 19.13 -15.17 8.16
CA VAL A 87 18.97 -16.50 7.57
C VAL A 87 18.01 -17.32 8.43
N LEU A 88 16.82 -17.60 7.90
CA LEU A 88 15.93 -18.59 8.52
C LEU A 88 16.54 -19.99 8.43
N SER A 89 16.37 -20.80 9.48
CA SER A 89 16.73 -22.22 9.44
C SER A 89 15.93 -22.95 8.36
N ALA A 90 16.48 -24.04 7.82
CA ALA A 90 15.79 -24.84 6.81
C ALA A 90 14.39 -25.28 7.28
N ARG A 91 14.28 -25.69 8.55
CA ARG A 91 13.01 -26.06 9.19
C ARG A 91 12.02 -24.89 9.21
N ASN A 92 12.44 -23.70 9.63
CA ASN A 92 11.54 -22.54 9.71
C ASN A 92 11.12 -22.05 8.31
N ARG A 93 12.02 -22.13 7.31
CA ARG A 93 11.65 -21.84 5.92
C ARG A 93 10.58 -22.81 5.42
N GLN A 94 10.75 -24.10 5.69
CA GLN A 94 9.80 -25.11 5.25
C GLN A 94 8.42 -24.88 5.90
N LEU A 95 8.38 -24.64 7.20
CA LEU A 95 7.12 -24.34 7.92
C LEU A 95 6.40 -23.12 7.34
N ILE A 96 7.13 -22.05 7.01
CA ILE A 96 6.54 -20.85 6.40
C ILE A 96 6.06 -21.15 4.98
N ALA A 97 6.84 -21.89 4.18
CA ALA A 97 6.46 -22.26 2.82
C ALA A 97 5.18 -23.12 2.81
N ASP A 98 5.08 -24.09 3.72
CA ASP A 98 3.92 -24.95 3.87
C ASP A 98 2.68 -24.15 4.31
N ALA A 99 2.85 -23.24 5.28
CA ALA A 99 1.76 -22.35 5.73
C ALA A 99 1.27 -21.43 4.60
N VAL A 100 2.18 -20.88 3.80
CA VAL A 100 1.83 -20.05 2.62
C VAL A 100 1.09 -20.88 1.58
N LYS A 101 1.56 -22.11 1.30
CA LYS A 101 0.89 -23.03 0.36
C LYS A 101 -0.53 -23.37 0.83
N GLN A 102 -0.68 -23.79 2.08
CA GLN A 102 -1.98 -24.12 2.67
C GLN A 102 -2.93 -22.92 2.66
N SER A 103 -2.42 -21.71 2.95
CA SER A 103 -3.21 -20.48 2.89
C SER A 103 -3.70 -20.20 1.48
N LYS A 104 -2.87 -20.38 0.45
CA LYS A 104 -3.28 -20.21 -0.95
C LYS A 104 -4.37 -21.21 -1.36
N GLU A 105 -4.19 -22.49 -1.00
CA GLU A 105 -5.17 -23.53 -1.28
C GLU A 105 -6.52 -23.25 -0.60
N ALA A 106 -6.49 -22.80 0.67
CA ALA A 106 -7.69 -22.40 1.39
C ALA A 106 -8.38 -21.19 0.75
N VAL A 107 -7.64 -20.17 0.33
CA VAL A 107 -8.19 -18.99 -0.36
C VAL A 107 -8.86 -19.41 -1.68
N LEU A 108 -8.22 -20.27 -2.48
CA LEU A 108 -8.80 -20.76 -3.73
C LEU A 108 -10.07 -21.58 -3.49
N ALA A 109 -10.09 -22.42 -2.45
CA ALA A 109 -11.29 -23.18 -2.09
C ALA A 109 -12.45 -22.29 -1.65
N LEU A 110 -12.16 -21.24 -0.88
CA LEU A 110 -13.18 -20.25 -0.47
C LEU A 110 -13.67 -19.41 -1.65
N GLN A 111 -12.80 -19.02 -2.58
CA GLN A 111 -13.19 -18.34 -3.82
C GLN A 111 -14.13 -19.20 -4.64
N LYS A 112 -13.78 -20.48 -4.84
CA LYS A 112 -14.63 -21.42 -5.55
C LYS A 112 -15.99 -21.61 -4.86
N LEU A 113 -16.01 -21.71 -3.52
CA LEU A 113 -17.25 -21.79 -2.76
C LEU A 113 -18.13 -20.56 -3.00
N LEU A 114 -17.54 -19.35 -2.98
CA LEU A 114 -18.29 -18.11 -3.23
C LEU A 114 -18.85 -18.08 -4.66
N GLU A 115 -18.09 -18.51 -5.66
CA GLU A 115 -18.56 -18.59 -7.05
C GLU A 115 -19.68 -19.61 -7.23
N GLU A 116 -19.56 -20.80 -6.62
CA GLU A 116 -20.58 -21.86 -6.68
C GLU A 116 -21.81 -21.55 -5.83
N THR A 117 -21.73 -20.59 -4.90
CA THR A 117 -22.84 -20.18 -4.03
C THR A 117 -23.36 -18.77 -4.33
N GLU A 118 -22.85 -18.10 -5.37
CA GLU A 118 -23.49 -16.90 -5.94
C GLU A 118 -24.89 -17.33 -6.41
N PRO A 119 -25.97 -16.85 -5.78
CA PRO A 119 -27.29 -17.42 -6.02
C PRO A 119 -27.77 -17.07 -7.43
N GLU A 120 -28.22 -18.04 -8.23
CA GLU A 120 -29.00 -17.76 -9.46
C GLU A 120 -30.20 -16.85 -9.14
N GLU A 121 -30.77 -16.99 -7.93
CA GLU A 121 -31.79 -16.08 -7.38
C GLU A 121 -31.32 -14.62 -7.36
N ARG A 122 -30.03 -14.35 -7.15
CA ARG A 122 -29.48 -13.00 -7.16
C ARG A 122 -29.47 -12.43 -8.58
N GLU A 123 -29.06 -13.21 -9.58
CA GLU A 123 -29.12 -12.76 -10.97
C GLU A 123 -30.57 -12.53 -11.42
N GLU A 124 -31.50 -13.40 -11.03
CA GLU A 124 -32.91 -13.21 -11.34
C GLU A 124 -33.51 -11.99 -10.62
N VAL A 125 -33.15 -11.76 -9.36
CA VAL A 125 -33.54 -10.55 -8.63
C VAL A 125 -32.95 -9.31 -9.29
N VAL A 126 -31.67 -9.32 -9.67
CA VAL A 126 -31.03 -8.20 -10.38
C VAL A 126 -31.75 -7.93 -11.69
N ARG A 127 -32.00 -8.97 -12.51
CA ARG A 127 -32.76 -8.86 -13.77
C ARG A 127 -34.15 -8.28 -13.55
N SER A 128 -34.85 -8.75 -12.52
CA SER A 128 -36.19 -8.27 -12.15
C SER A 128 -36.18 -6.79 -11.74
N LEU A 129 -35.16 -6.36 -10.97
CA LEU A 129 -34.96 -4.96 -10.58
C LEU A 129 -34.60 -4.06 -11.76
N GLN A 130 -33.83 -4.56 -12.73
CA GLN A 130 -33.44 -3.81 -13.92
C GLN A 130 -34.54 -3.73 -15.00
N THR A 131 -35.59 -4.56 -14.87
CA THR A 131 -36.71 -4.55 -15.81
C THR A 131 -37.42 -3.21 -15.77
N VAL A 132 -37.57 -2.56 -16.93
CA VAL A 132 -38.29 -1.30 -17.09
C VAL A 132 -39.80 -1.56 -17.07
N ARG A 133 -40.51 -0.83 -16.21
CA ARG A 133 -41.97 -0.94 -16.04
C ARG A 133 -42.61 0.44 -16.06
N ALA A 134 -43.87 0.51 -16.51
CA ALA A 134 -44.70 1.69 -16.33
C ALA A 134 -44.99 1.91 -14.83
N VAL A 135 -44.88 3.15 -14.38
CA VAL A 135 -45.03 3.55 -12.96
C VAL A 135 -46.19 4.52 -12.77
N SER A 136 -46.37 5.43 -13.73
CA SER A 136 -47.47 6.38 -13.78
C SER A 136 -47.73 6.83 -15.22
N GLU A 137 -48.86 7.47 -15.43
CA GLU A 137 -49.29 7.94 -16.73
C GLU A 137 -50.10 9.23 -16.56
N ASP A 138 -49.84 10.22 -17.42
CA ASP A 138 -50.59 11.49 -17.49
C ASP A 138 -51.17 11.68 -18.90
N GLU A 139 -51.65 12.88 -19.27
CA GLU A 139 -52.30 13.10 -20.56
C GLU A 139 -51.35 12.91 -21.75
N ASP A 140 -50.06 13.26 -21.60
CA ASP A 140 -49.11 13.34 -22.70
C ASP A 140 -48.01 12.28 -22.64
N THR A 141 -47.78 11.68 -21.46
CA THR A 141 -46.65 10.78 -21.22
C THR A 141 -47.00 9.54 -20.39
N VAL A 142 -46.19 8.50 -20.57
CA VAL A 142 -46.12 7.34 -19.68
C VAL A 142 -44.77 7.39 -18.98
N THR A 143 -44.76 7.48 -17.65
CA THR A 143 -43.53 7.39 -16.87
C THR A 143 -43.15 5.93 -16.69
N VAL A 144 -41.93 5.60 -17.11
CA VAL A 144 -41.34 4.26 -16.98
C VAL A 144 -40.12 4.33 -16.09
N ALA A 145 -39.86 3.27 -15.32
CA ALA A 145 -38.69 3.22 -14.47
C ALA A 145 -38.19 1.79 -14.23
N GLY A 146 -36.95 1.71 -13.78
CA GLY A 146 -36.24 0.49 -13.43
C GLY A 146 -34.84 0.85 -12.94
N TYR A 147 -34.11 -0.13 -12.42
CA TYR A 147 -32.71 0.10 -12.05
C TYR A 147 -31.81 0.09 -13.30
N GLY A 148 -31.09 1.19 -13.54
CA GLY A 148 -30.09 1.28 -14.60
C GLY A 148 -28.91 0.33 -14.38
N LEU A 149 -28.60 0.13 -13.09
CA LEU A 149 -27.62 -0.81 -12.58
C LEU A 149 -28.02 -1.16 -11.14
N VAL A 150 -27.61 -2.34 -10.68
CA VAL A 150 -27.73 -2.78 -9.30
C VAL A 150 -26.33 -2.95 -8.73
N TRP A 151 -26.08 -2.46 -7.51
CA TRP A 151 -24.73 -2.49 -6.93
C TRP A 151 -24.22 -3.92 -6.76
N GLY A 152 -22.99 -4.15 -7.24
CA GLY A 152 -22.35 -5.46 -7.27
C GLY A 152 -23.03 -6.49 -8.18
N GLY A 153 -24.07 -6.12 -8.95
CA GLY A 153 -24.60 -6.95 -10.02
C GLY A 153 -23.55 -7.08 -11.11
N ARG A 154 -23.32 -8.30 -11.59
CA ARG A 154 -22.31 -8.60 -12.61
C ARG A 154 -22.97 -8.84 -13.96
N ASP A 155 -22.37 -8.30 -15.02
CA ASP A 155 -22.80 -8.57 -16.39
C ASP A 155 -22.11 -9.82 -16.97
N LEU A 156 -22.35 -10.09 -18.26
CA LEU A 156 -21.75 -11.23 -18.99
C LEU A 156 -20.22 -11.17 -19.03
N TYR A 157 -19.63 -9.98 -18.91
CA TYR A 157 -18.19 -9.75 -18.86
C TYR A 157 -17.65 -9.75 -17.42
N LYS A 158 -18.49 -10.10 -16.45
CA LYS A 158 -18.21 -10.08 -15.01
C LYS A 158 -17.91 -8.69 -14.45
N THR A 159 -18.20 -7.63 -15.20
CA THR A 159 -18.02 -6.27 -14.74
C THR A 159 -19.14 -5.85 -13.80
N PHE A 160 -18.85 -4.93 -12.88
CA PHE A 160 -19.83 -4.44 -11.91
C PHE A 160 -19.60 -2.98 -11.51
N PHE A 161 -20.60 -2.41 -10.83
CA PHE A 161 -20.56 -1.07 -10.26
C PHE A 161 -20.71 -1.11 -8.74
N THR A 162 -20.06 -0.19 -8.04
CA THR A 162 -20.17 -0.04 -6.59
C THR A 162 -20.79 1.31 -6.24
N PRO A 163 -21.29 1.51 -5.00
CA PRO A 163 -21.73 2.83 -4.55
C PRO A 163 -20.63 3.91 -4.55
N LYS A 164 -19.36 3.52 -4.75
CA LYS A 164 -18.22 4.43 -4.87
C LYS A 164 -17.86 4.77 -6.31
N THR A 165 -18.45 4.09 -7.29
CA THR A 165 -18.20 4.37 -8.70
C THR A 165 -18.71 5.76 -9.04
N ASP A 166 -17.85 6.59 -9.63
CA ASP A 166 -18.25 7.90 -10.14
C ASP A 166 -19.00 7.72 -11.47
N LEU A 167 -20.32 7.88 -11.42
CA LEU A 167 -21.21 7.72 -12.57
C LEU A 167 -21.31 9.00 -13.42
N TRP A 168 -20.61 10.08 -13.06
CA TRP A 168 -20.62 11.36 -13.77
C TRP A 168 -22.01 11.96 -13.98
N LEU A 169 -22.97 11.67 -13.10
CA LEU A 169 -24.33 12.23 -13.18
C LEU A 169 -24.33 13.77 -13.13
N ASP A 170 -23.32 14.37 -12.49
CA ASP A 170 -23.10 15.82 -12.44
C ASP A 170 -22.46 16.38 -13.73
N LYS A 171 -21.86 15.54 -14.57
CA LYS A 171 -21.09 15.95 -15.76
C LYS A 171 -21.81 15.69 -17.08
N LEU A 172 -22.74 14.72 -17.11
CA LEU A 172 -23.42 14.28 -18.33
C LEU A 172 -24.65 15.13 -18.71
N GLY A 173 -24.97 16.17 -17.93
CA GLY A 173 -26.16 16.99 -18.13
C GLY A 173 -27.42 16.35 -17.54
N THR A 174 -28.51 17.10 -17.49
CA THR A 174 -29.73 16.72 -16.73
C THR A 174 -30.85 16.12 -17.58
N ARG A 175 -30.69 16.05 -18.91
CA ARG A 175 -31.71 15.57 -19.83
C ARG A 175 -31.10 14.70 -20.92
N HIS A 176 -31.35 13.41 -20.83
CA HIS A 176 -30.94 12.39 -21.78
C HIS A 176 -32.14 12.00 -22.64
N VAL A 177 -31.91 11.82 -23.94
CA VAL A 177 -32.94 11.27 -24.83
C VAL A 177 -33.06 9.77 -24.60
N VAL A 178 -34.30 9.27 -24.65
CA VAL A 178 -34.55 7.83 -24.61
C VAL A 178 -34.66 7.32 -26.04
N LEU A 179 -33.81 6.35 -26.36
CA LEU A 179 -33.81 5.64 -27.63
C LEU A 179 -34.09 4.16 -27.36
N TYR A 180 -34.83 3.53 -28.28
CA TYR A 180 -34.95 2.08 -28.29
C TYR A 180 -33.71 1.47 -28.97
N ASP A 181 -33.14 0.42 -28.36
CA ASP A 181 -31.99 -0.32 -28.89
C ASP A 181 -30.83 0.56 -29.36
N HIS A 182 -30.52 1.65 -28.63
CA HIS A 182 -29.50 2.66 -28.98
C HIS A 182 -29.66 3.26 -30.40
N GLY A 183 -30.86 3.14 -30.94
CA GLY A 183 -31.22 3.51 -32.30
C GLY A 183 -30.70 2.61 -33.41
N PHE A 184 -30.32 1.36 -33.08
CA PHE A 184 -29.99 0.31 -34.05
C PHE A 184 -31.21 -0.41 -34.60
N ASP A 185 -32.37 -0.31 -33.96
CA ASP A 185 -33.61 -0.89 -34.48
C ASP A 185 -33.92 -0.36 -35.89
N HIS A 186 -34.25 -1.27 -36.79
CA HIS A 186 -34.43 -0.95 -38.20
C HIS A 186 -35.64 -0.04 -38.48
N ALA A 187 -36.67 -0.11 -37.64
CA ALA A 187 -37.89 0.68 -37.74
C ALA A 187 -37.75 2.01 -37.01
N LEU A 188 -37.42 1.97 -35.70
CA LEU A 188 -37.35 3.15 -34.84
C LEU A 188 -36.12 4.01 -35.14
N ARG A 189 -34.98 3.41 -35.48
CA ARG A 189 -33.72 4.13 -35.76
C ARG A 189 -33.44 5.17 -34.65
N LYS A 190 -33.18 6.42 -35.02
CA LYS A 190 -32.85 7.50 -34.06
C LYS A 190 -34.08 8.21 -33.48
N GLU A 191 -35.27 7.62 -33.61
CA GLU A 191 -36.49 8.20 -33.06
C GLU A 191 -36.40 8.32 -31.55
N VAL A 192 -36.67 9.52 -31.04
CA VAL A 192 -36.67 9.79 -29.61
C VAL A 192 -38.05 9.42 -29.06
N VAL A 193 -38.09 8.39 -28.23
CA VAL A 193 -39.35 7.88 -27.66
C VAL A 193 -39.71 8.55 -26.33
N GLY A 194 -38.79 9.32 -25.76
CA GLY A 194 -38.98 10.00 -24.49
C GLY A 194 -37.73 10.74 -24.01
N GLU A 195 -37.80 11.24 -22.78
CA GLU A 195 -36.70 11.92 -22.10
C GLU A 195 -36.52 11.41 -20.66
N SER A 196 -35.27 11.38 -20.19
CA SER A 196 -34.96 11.06 -18.79
C SER A 196 -35.64 12.06 -17.86
N ALA A 197 -36.34 11.55 -16.84
CA ALA A 197 -37.02 12.34 -15.84
C ALA A 197 -36.23 12.39 -14.52
N GLU A 198 -35.62 11.28 -14.11
CA GLU A 198 -34.85 11.19 -12.87
C GLU A 198 -33.76 10.11 -12.98
N GLU A 199 -32.56 10.43 -12.52
CA GLU A 199 -31.47 9.48 -12.30
C GLU A 199 -30.93 9.68 -10.90
N LYS A 200 -31.11 8.67 -10.03
CA LYS A 200 -30.82 8.82 -8.61
C LYS A 200 -30.19 7.57 -7.99
N PRO A 201 -28.94 7.65 -7.53
CA PRO A 201 -28.34 6.55 -6.79
C PRO A 201 -29.01 6.38 -5.43
N ASN A 202 -29.23 5.12 -5.03
CA ASN A 202 -29.77 4.76 -3.72
C ASN A 202 -29.05 3.51 -3.16
N LYS A 203 -29.58 2.89 -2.10
CA LYS A 203 -28.94 1.72 -1.45
C LYS A 203 -28.92 0.46 -2.33
N VAL A 204 -29.79 0.37 -3.33
CA VAL A 204 -29.92 -0.80 -4.22
C VAL A 204 -29.11 -0.62 -5.50
N GLY A 205 -29.15 0.56 -6.10
CA GLY A 205 -28.55 0.81 -7.41
C GLY A 205 -28.76 2.25 -7.88
N LEU A 206 -28.60 2.47 -9.18
CA LEU A 206 -29.04 3.69 -9.86
C LEU A 206 -30.50 3.53 -10.29
N TRP A 207 -31.41 4.26 -9.65
CA TRP A 207 -32.78 4.36 -10.12
C TRP A 207 -32.82 5.27 -11.34
N VAL A 208 -33.46 4.82 -12.42
CA VAL A 208 -33.63 5.59 -13.65
C VAL A 208 -35.11 5.60 -14.01
N ALA A 209 -35.66 6.79 -14.21
CA ALA A 209 -37.01 7.02 -14.69
C ALA A 209 -37.01 7.94 -15.90
N ALA A 210 -37.93 7.69 -16.83
CA ALA A 210 -38.11 8.47 -18.04
C ALA A 210 -39.58 8.64 -18.39
N GLN A 211 -39.89 9.73 -19.10
CA GLN A 211 -41.22 9.99 -19.65
C GLN A 211 -41.21 9.60 -21.13
N LEU A 212 -42.03 8.62 -21.50
CA LEU A 212 -42.27 8.25 -22.89
C LEU A 212 -43.44 9.03 -23.46
N TYR A 213 -43.31 9.53 -24.67
CA TYR A 213 -44.33 10.35 -25.30
C TYR A 213 -45.50 9.51 -25.82
N LYS A 214 -46.75 9.87 -25.47
CA LYS A 214 -47.95 9.15 -25.93
C LYS A 214 -48.28 9.34 -27.40
N HIS A 215 -47.88 10.47 -27.97
CA HIS A 215 -48.04 10.73 -29.40
C HIS A 215 -47.04 9.96 -30.26
N ASN A 216 -46.05 9.28 -29.64
CA ASN A 216 -45.10 8.45 -30.37
C ASN A 216 -45.79 7.15 -30.81
N GLU A 217 -45.77 6.87 -32.11
CA GLU A 217 -46.46 5.72 -32.71
C GLU A 217 -45.96 4.35 -32.20
N TYR A 218 -44.74 4.30 -31.64
CA TYR A 218 -44.11 3.07 -31.16
C TYR A 218 -44.43 2.75 -29.69
N LEU A 219 -45.12 3.65 -28.96
CA LEU A 219 -45.40 3.46 -27.54
C LEU A 219 -46.12 2.14 -27.25
N ALA A 220 -47.10 1.77 -28.08
CA ALA A 220 -47.86 0.53 -27.88
C ALA A 220 -46.96 -0.73 -27.93
N GLY A 221 -45.98 -0.75 -28.83
CA GLY A 221 -44.99 -1.84 -28.91
C GLY A 221 -44.07 -1.87 -27.70
N LEU A 222 -43.59 -0.69 -27.26
CA LEU A 222 -42.77 -0.58 -26.06
C LEU A 222 -43.53 -1.05 -24.81
N GLN A 223 -44.80 -0.68 -24.66
CA GLN A 223 -45.64 -1.12 -23.54
C GLN A 223 -45.82 -2.65 -23.51
N GLU A 224 -45.89 -3.29 -24.67
CA GLU A 224 -45.96 -4.76 -24.74
C GLU A 224 -44.65 -5.40 -24.29
N LEU A 225 -43.50 -4.87 -24.72
CA LEU A 225 -42.19 -5.33 -24.26
C LEU A 225 -41.99 -5.13 -22.74
N MET A 226 -42.52 -4.03 -22.18
CA MET A 226 -42.52 -3.81 -20.72
C MET A 226 -43.35 -4.87 -19.99
N LYS A 227 -44.55 -5.21 -20.49
CA LYS A 227 -45.39 -6.26 -19.88
C LYS A 227 -44.70 -7.62 -19.89
N GLN A 228 -43.93 -7.90 -20.94
CA GLN A 228 -43.14 -9.13 -21.07
C GLN A 228 -41.86 -9.11 -20.22
N GLY A 229 -41.49 -7.97 -19.64
CA GLY A 229 -40.25 -7.80 -18.89
C GLY A 229 -39.00 -7.83 -19.77
N ALA A 230 -39.14 -7.51 -21.06
CA ALA A 230 -38.07 -7.59 -22.05
C ALA A 230 -37.22 -6.31 -22.16
N LEU A 231 -37.63 -5.23 -21.50
CA LEU A 231 -36.91 -3.96 -21.52
C LEU A 231 -36.04 -3.80 -20.27
N GLY A 232 -34.81 -3.35 -20.50
CA GLY A 232 -33.87 -2.91 -19.48
C GLY A 232 -33.21 -1.61 -19.91
N TRP A 233 -32.62 -0.89 -18.96
CA TRP A 233 -31.80 0.27 -19.27
C TRP A 233 -30.41 -0.14 -19.74
N SER A 234 -29.81 0.71 -20.57
CA SER A 234 -28.39 0.63 -20.87
C SER A 234 -27.72 1.90 -20.36
N SER A 235 -26.71 1.74 -19.49
CA SER A 235 -25.96 2.86 -18.91
C SER A 235 -25.00 3.54 -19.89
N GLY A 236 -24.75 2.94 -21.07
CA GLY A 236 -23.80 3.46 -22.05
C GLY A 236 -22.34 3.47 -21.57
N ALA A 237 -22.03 2.82 -20.44
CA ALA A 237 -20.69 2.79 -19.88
C ALA A 237 -19.71 2.05 -20.81
N VAL A 238 -18.55 2.65 -21.05
CA VAL A 238 -17.47 1.99 -21.80
C VAL A 238 -16.82 0.96 -20.88
N GLY A 239 -16.65 -0.28 -21.32
CA GLY A 239 -16.31 -1.41 -20.45
C GLY A 239 -15.06 -1.25 -19.58
N HIS A 240 -14.08 -0.44 -19.97
CA HIS A 240 -12.88 -0.17 -19.14
C HIS A 240 -13.11 0.82 -17.99
N LEU A 241 -14.30 1.41 -17.90
CA LEU A 241 -14.72 2.29 -16.81
C LEU A 241 -15.48 1.55 -15.71
N ALA A 242 -15.80 0.27 -15.91
CA ALA A 242 -16.39 -0.61 -14.91
C ALA A 242 -15.32 -1.39 -14.13
N GLU A 243 -15.67 -1.84 -12.93
CA GLU A 243 -14.81 -2.70 -12.11
C GLU A 243 -14.88 -4.16 -12.62
N ILE A 244 -13.82 -4.95 -12.40
CA ILE A 244 -13.70 -6.39 -12.78
C ILE A 244 -13.60 -7.25 -11.51
#